data_AF-A0A4R0P6R5-F1
#
_entry.id   AF-A0A4R0P6R5-F1
#
_cell.length_a   1.000
_cell.length_b   1.000
_cell.length_c   1.000
_cell.angle_alpha   90.00
_cell.angle_beta   90.00
_cell.angle_gamma   90.00
#
_symmetry.space_group_name_H-M   'P 1'
#
loop_
_entity.id
_entity.type
_entity.pdbx_description
1 polymer ?
#
loop_
_entity_poly.entity_id
_entity_poly.type
_entity_poly.pdbx_seq_one_letter_code
_entity_poly.pdbx_strand_id
1 'polypeptide(L)'
;MDLLVSNIEKLIQDYFPDKAFIKKDGFGLYRLVSSNTSEAKDLHKNYLEDTKVVKWYFDYWIKIIIQFTKIDVETSYTNQSGIAKKDYLARLSKNNLELNKIFFETNISLSLFKGEYDVQSKFQLFRAEWDSYESIQNKHPQPHWQFYQLNEYQEKLSLEFSNQNFLSSISVPNGFNEFLNNKFDFKKFHFAMNGNWTNDESHIHNLNSEQKIIKWLPGLLSHLKAQVEYLEQ
;
A
#
# COMPACT_ATOMS: atom_id res chain seq x y z
N MET A 1 -13.93 3.78 14.52
CA MET A 1 -13.38 3.56 13.16
C MET A 1 -13.57 4.78 12.28
N ASP A 2 -14.81 5.23 12.06
CA ASP A 2 -15.06 6.37 11.15
C ASP A 2 -14.32 7.66 11.60
N LEU A 3 -14.19 7.91 12.92
CA LEU A 3 -13.37 9.01 13.45
C LEU A 3 -11.87 8.89 13.10
N LEU A 4 -11.29 7.70 13.26
CA LEU A 4 -9.90 7.42 12.87
C LEU A 4 -9.69 7.71 11.38
N VAL A 5 -10.59 7.22 10.53
CA VAL A 5 -10.53 7.44 9.08
C VAL A 5 -10.66 8.92 8.73
N SER A 6 -11.58 9.65 9.37
CA SER A 6 -11.72 11.10 9.19
C SER A 6 -10.46 11.87 9.59
N ASN A 7 -9.78 11.45 10.68
CA ASN A 7 -8.52 12.04 11.08
C ASN A 7 -7.41 11.77 10.06
N ILE A 8 -7.33 10.55 9.51
CA ILE A 8 -6.39 10.22 8.43
C ILE A 8 -6.66 11.11 7.22
N GLU A 9 -7.92 11.19 6.76
CA GLU A 9 -8.31 12.02 5.61
C GLU A 9 -7.85 13.48 5.77
N LYS A 10 -8.12 14.07 6.95
CA LYS A 10 -7.69 15.44 7.25
C LYS A 10 -6.17 15.61 7.17
N LEU A 11 -5.41 14.64 7.67
CA LEU A 11 -3.95 14.72 7.73
C LEU A 11 -3.27 14.46 6.39
N ILE A 12 -3.91 13.74 5.47
CA ILE A 12 -3.32 13.46 4.16
C ILE A 12 -3.64 14.52 3.10
N GLN A 13 -4.61 15.42 3.35
CA GLN A 13 -5.13 16.34 2.33
C GLN A 13 -4.04 17.24 1.72
N ASP A 14 -3.07 17.71 2.52
CA ASP A 14 -1.99 18.59 2.05
C ASP A 14 -0.97 17.87 1.14
N TYR A 15 -1.05 16.54 1.02
CA TYR A 15 -0.21 15.76 0.12
C TYR A 15 -0.82 15.60 -1.28
N PHE A 16 -2.05 16.07 -1.51
CA PHE A 16 -2.75 15.92 -2.79
C PHE A 16 -3.04 17.28 -3.43
N PRO A 17 -2.88 17.42 -4.76
CA PRO A 17 -3.16 18.66 -5.47
C PRO A 17 -4.66 18.95 -5.53
N ASP A 18 -5.46 17.89 -5.62
CA ASP A 18 -6.91 17.92 -5.62
C ASP A 18 -7.47 17.43 -4.28
N LYS A 19 -8.73 17.78 -4.00
CA LYS A 19 -9.39 17.30 -2.78
C LYS A 19 -9.45 15.76 -2.80
N ALA A 20 -8.94 15.15 -1.75
CA ALA A 20 -8.85 13.70 -1.61
C ALA A 20 -9.65 13.25 -0.39
N PHE A 21 -10.31 12.11 -0.52
CA PHE A 21 -11.21 11.58 0.51
C PHE A 21 -10.95 10.09 0.71
N ILE A 22 -11.31 9.58 1.88
CA ILE A 22 -11.26 8.16 2.18
C ILE A 22 -12.69 7.61 2.16
N LYS A 23 -13.06 6.98 1.05
CA LYS A 23 -14.38 6.37 0.85
C LYS A 23 -14.44 4.99 1.50
N LYS A 24 -15.51 4.72 2.23
CA LYS A 24 -15.85 3.39 2.77
C LYS A 24 -16.59 2.58 1.69
N ASP A 25 -16.08 1.39 1.37
CA ASP A 25 -16.67 0.51 0.35
C ASP A 25 -17.47 -0.67 0.95
N GLY A 26 -17.14 -1.10 2.19
CA GLY A 26 -17.80 -2.21 2.87
C GLY A 26 -16.79 -3.11 3.60
N PHE A 27 -17.23 -3.98 4.51
CA PHE A 27 -16.36 -4.94 5.23
C PHE A 27 -15.11 -4.33 5.88
N GLY A 28 -15.22 -3.08 6.36
CA GLY A 28 -14.09 -2.36 6.95
C GLY A 28 -13.03 -1.90 5.94
N LEU A 29 -13.31 -1.98 4.65
CA LEU A 29 -12.47 -1.49 3.55
C LEU A 29 -12.73 -0.02 3.26
N TYR A 30 -11.63 0.72 3.12
CA TYR A 30 -11.60 2.14 2.81
C TYR A 30 -10.58 2.38 1.69
N ARG A 31 -10.91 3.30 0.77
CA ARG A 31 -10.05 3.63 -0.38
C ARG A 31 -9.92 5.12 -0.54
N LEU A 32 -8.73 5.56 -0.94
CA LEU A 32 -8.51 6.92 -1.39
C LEU A 32 -9.25 7.17 -2.70
N VAL A 33 -9.99 8.27 -2.75
CA VAL A 33 -10.68 8.77 -3.95
C VAL A 33 -10.46 10.27 -4.09
N SER A 34 -10.54 10.78 -5.30
CA SER A 34 -10.45 12.22 -5.60
C SER A 34 -11.28 12.53 -6.85
N SER A 35 -11.44 13.81 -7.19
CA SER A 35 -11.97 14.24 -8.48
C SER A 35 -11.02 13.93 -9.65
N ASN A 36 -9.71 13.92 -9.39
CA ASN A 36 -8.70 13.66 -10.41
C ASN A 36 -8.18 12.23 -10.29
N THR A 37 -8.81 11.34 -11.05
CA THR A 37 -8.51 9.90 -11.05
C THR A 37 -8.29 9.38 -12.45
N SER A 38 -7.57 8.27 -12.56
CA SER A 38 -7.35 7.56 -13.80
C SER A 38 -7.40 6.04 -13.56
N GLU A 39 -7.61 5.26 -14.62
CA GLU A 39 -7.51 3.80 -14.60
C GLU A 39 -6.04 3.34 -14.63
N ALA A 40 -5.74 2.25 -13.94
CA ALA A 40 -4.44 1.61 -13.86
C ALA A 40 -4.59 0.08 -13.75
N LYS A 41 -3.50 -0.64 -13.99
CA LYS A 41 -3.41 -2.08 -13.70
C LYS A 41 -2.53 -2.29 -12.47
N ASP A 42 -3.08 -2.91 -11.43
CA ASP A 42 -2.38 -3.20 -10.19
C ASP A 42 -1.90 -4.65 -10.19
N LEU A 43 -0.60 -4.88 -10.15
CA LEU A 43 0.01 -6.19 -10.11
C LEU A 43 0.00 -6.73 -8.68
N HIS A 44 -0.95 -7.60 -8.35
CA HIS A 44 -1.02 -8.28 -7.07
C HIS A 44 -0.91 -9.79 -7.25
N LYS A 45 -0.02 -10.45 -6.49
CA LYS A 45 0.14 -11.92 -6.52
C LYS A 45 0.29 -12.49 -7.94
N ASN A 46 1.00 -11.77 -8.81
CA ASN A 46 1.24 -12.09 -10.22
C ASN A 46 0.05 -11.90 -11.18
N TYR A 47 -1.05 -11.28 -10.74
CA TYR A 47 -2.21 -10.93 -11.56
C TYR A 47 -2.35 -9.42 -11.70
N LEU A 48 -2.71 -8.95 -12.91
CA LEU A 48 -3.07 -7.56 -13.14
C LEU A 48 -4.56 -7.36 -12.85
N GLU A 49 -4.87 -6.49 -11.91
CA GLU A 49 -6.24 -6.13 -11.54
C GLU A 49 -6.55 -4.71 -12.01
N ASP A 50 -7.75 -4.50 -12.54
CA ASP A 50 -8.24 -3.15 -12.84
C ASP A 50 -8.37 -2.33 -11.56
N THR A 51 -7.86 -1.10 -11.59
CA THR A 51 -7.92 -0.23 -10.44
C THR A 51 -7.98 1.24 -10.80
N LYS A 52 -8.53 2.04 -9.88
CA LYS A 52 -8.50 3.50 -9.95
C LYS A 52 -7.39 4.05 -9.09
N VAL A 53 -6.65 5.01 -9.64
CA VAL A 53 -5.58 5.73 -8.96
C VAL A 53 -5.91 7.22 -8.92
N VAL A 54 -5.45 7.88 -7.87
CA VAL A 54 -5.60 9.33 -7.66
C VAL A 54 -4.37 10.05 -8.15
N LYS A 55 -4.56 11.20 -8.82
CA LYS A 55 -3.44 12.06 -9.23
C LYS A 55 -2.69 12.55 -7.99
N TRP A 56 -1.37 12.42 -8.00
CA TRP A 56 -0.55 12.78 -6.85
C TRP A 56 0.44 13.91 -7.15
N TYR A 57 1.63 13.60 -7.68
CA TYR A 57 2.66 14.59 -8.00
C TYR A 57 3.18 14.37 -9.41
N PHE A 58 3.59 15.43 -10.14
CA PHE A 58 4.13 15.33 -11.51
C PHE A 58 3.30 14.43 -12.44
N ASP A 59 3.84 13.32 -12.92
CA ASP A 59 3.21 12.23 -13.68
C ASP A 59 2.99 10.95 -12.81
N TYR A 60 3.05 11.09 -11.49
CA TYR A 60 2.77 10.03 -10.52
C TYR A 60 1.30 9.98 -10.11
N TRP A 61 0.87 8.77 -9.81
CA TRP A 61 -0.46 8.42 -9.36
C TRP A 61 -0.37 7.46 -8.18
N ILE A 62 -1.34 7.50 -7.29
CA ILE A 62 -1.31 6.71 -6.06
C ILE A 62 -2.64 6.00 -5.82
N LYS A 63 -2.53 4.79 -5.27
CA LYS A 63 -3.65 4.03 -4.72
C LYS A 63 -3.38 3.79 -3.25
N ILE A 64 -4.33 4.11 -2.40
CA ILE A 64 -4.28 3.78 -0.97
C ILE A 64 -5.52 2.96 -0.62
N ILE A 65 -5.29 1.81 0.01
CA ILE A 65 -6.31 0.96 0.60
C ILE A 65 -6.02 0.85 2.09
N ILE A 66 -7.06 0.99 2.91
CA ILE A 66 -7.01 0.75 4.35
C ILE A 66 -8.13 -0.24 4.67
N GLN A 67 -7.81 -1.34 5.34
CA GLN A 67 -8.78 -2.32 5.77
C GLN A 67 -8.67 -2.55 7.28
N PHE A 68 -9.81 -2.52 7.94
CA PHE A 68 -9.95 -2.87 9.35
C PHE A 68 -10.93 -4.04 9.51
N THR A 69 -10.40 -5.23 9.74
CA THR A 69 -11.20 -6.44 9.95
C THR A 69 -11.37 -6.67 11.45
N LYS A 70 -12.61 -6.65 11.93
CA LYS A 70 -12.90 -6.93 13.35
C LYS A 70 -12.48 -8.36 13.69
N ILE A 71 -11.72 -8.50 14.77
CA ILE A 71 -11.36 -9.81 15.34
C ILE A 71 -12.49 -10.24 16.28
N ASP A 72 -13.10 -11.38 16.00
CA ASP A 72 -14.02 -12.02 16.92
C ASP A 72 -13.23 -12.91 17.87
N VAL A 73 -12.90 -12.35 19.04
CA VAL A 73 -12.08 -12.99 20.07
C VAL A 73 -12.60 -14.38 20.45
N GLU A 74 -13.92 -14.59 20.53
CA GLU A 74 -14.46 -15.88 20.97
C GLU A 74 -14.28 -16.96 19.90
N THR A 75 -14.33 -16.59 18.62
CA THR A 75 -14.11 -17.53 17.51
C THR A 75 -12.63 -17.71 17.18
N SER A 76 -11.82 -16.66 17.31
CA SER A 76 -10.38 -16.67 17.01
C SER A 76 -9.56 -17.33 18.13
N TYR A 77 -10.01 -17.23 19.38
CA TYR A 77 -9.35 -17.88 20.51
C TYR A 77 -9.67 -19.38 20.54
N THR A 78 -8.70 -20.22 20.19
CA THR A 78 -8.81 -21.67 20.37
C THR A 78 -8.06 -22.10 21.63
N ASN A 79 -8.78 -22.73 22.58
CA ASN A 79 -8.18 -23.34 23.79
C ASN A 79 -7.14 -24.42 23.45
N GLN A 80 -7.11 -24.89 22.20
CA GLN A 80 -6.15 -25.87 21.70
C GLN A 80 -4.71 -25.32 21.61
N SER A 81 -4.56 -23.98 21.63
CA SER A 81 -3.25 -23.32 21.58
C SER A 81 -2.44 -23.43 22.89
N GLY A 82 -3.05 -23.88 23.99
CA GLY A 82 -2.40 -23.95 25.31
C GLY A 82 -2.11 -22.60 25.96
N ILE A 83 -2.56 -21.49 25.36
CA ILE A 83 -2.37 -20.13 25.86
C ILE A 83 -3.60 -19.71 26.66
N ALA A 84 -3.41 -19.08 27.81
CA ALA A 84 -4.53 -18.53 28.58
C ALA A 84 -5.20 -17.36 27.84
N LYS A 85 -6.52 -17.22 27.94
CA LYS A 85 -7.28 -16.13 27.27
C LYS A 85 -6.73 -14.75 27.60
N LYS A 86 -6.25 -14.53 28.83
CA LYS A 86 -5.60 -13.27 29.25
C LYS A 86 -4.36 -12.96 28.40
N ASP A 87 -3.51 -13.96 28.16
CA ASP A 87 -2.28 -13.81 27.40
C ASP A 87 -2.58 -13.62 25.91
N TYR A 88 -3.62 -14.27 25.40
CA TYR A 88 -4.15 -14.02 24.05
C TYR A 88 -4.60 -12.56 23.87
N LEU A 89 -5.38 -12.02 24.82
CA LEU A 89 -5.80 -10.62 24.80
C LEU A 89 -4.61 -9.65 24.90
N ALA A 90 -3.63 -9.96 25.76
CA ALA A 90 -2.40 -9.16 25.85
C ALA A 90 -1.62 -9.14 24.53
N ARG A 91 -1.58 -10.27 23.81
CA ARG A 91 -1.00 -10.36 22.46
C ARG A 91 -1.76 -9.47 21.47
N LEU A 92 -3.08 -9.53 21.46
CA LEU A 92 -3.90 -8.67 20.59
C LEU A 92 -3.66 -7.18 20.87
N SER A 93 -3.65 -6.73 22.13
CA SER A 93 -3.34 -5.32 22.45
C SER A 93 -1.93 -4.91 22.03
N LYS A 94 -0.96 -5.83 22.00
CA LYS A 94 0.40 -5.54 21.51
C LYS A 94 0.47 -5.39 19.99
N ASN A 95 -0.33 -6.15 19.26
CA ASN A 95 -0.14 -6.37 17.83
C ASN A 95 -1.21 -5.73 16.94
N ASN A 96 -2.43 -5.59 17.46
CA ASN A 96 -3.62 -5.23 16.71
C ASN A 96 -4.17 -3.89 17.19
N LEU A 97 -4.90 -3.21 16.32
CA LEU A 97 -5.56 -1.97 16.68
C LEU A 97 -6.68 -2.28 17.67
N GLU A 98 -6.63 -1.65 18.84
CA GLU A 98 -7.70 -1.71 19.84
C GLU A 98 -8.49 -0.41 19.83
N LEU A 99 -9.81 -0.49 19.56
CA LEU A 99 -10.74 0.64 19.66
C LEU A 99 -11.92 0.23 20.54
N ASN A 100 -12.19 0.98 21.61
CA ASN A 100 -13.32 0.71 22.51
C ASN A 100 -13.36 -0.75 22.99
N LYS A 101 -12.20 -1.35 23.32
CA LYS A 101 -12.04 -2.76 23.73
C LYS A 101 -12.40 -3.78 22.63
N ILE A 102 -12.41 -3.37 21.38
CA ILE A 102 -12.58 -4.24 20.21
C ILE A 102 -11.27 -4.25 19.43
N PHE A 103 -10.80 -5.43 19.05
CA PHE A 103 -9.58 -5.61 18.28
C PHE A 103 -9.85 -5.69 16.78
N PHE A 104 -8.94 -5.12 16.00
CA PHE A 104 -8.99 -5.11 14.55
C PHE A 104 -7.66 -5.55 13.96
N GLU A 105 -7.72 -6.47 12.99
CA GLU A 105 -6.65 -6.60 12.02
C GLU A 105 -6.64 -5.35 11.15
N THR A 106 -5.47 -4.76 11.00
CA THR A 106 -5.25 -3.58 10.18
C THR A 106 -4.39 -3.97 9.00
N ASN A 107 -4.82 -3.61 7.80
CA ASN A 107 -4.02 -3.69 6.59
C ASN A 107 -4.02 -2.31 5.91
N ILE A 108 -2.85 -1.80 5.57
CA ILE A 108 -2.69 -0.54 4.83
C ILE A 108 -1.80 -0.85 3.63
N SER A 109 -2.28 -0.52 2.44
CA SER A 109 -1.56 -0.72 1.19
C SER A 109 -1.48 0.58 0.42
N LEU A 110 -0.29 0.94 -0.04
CA LEU A 110 0.00 2.10 -0.88
C LEU A 110 0.74 1.62 -2.12
N SER A 111 0.16 1.83 -3.29
CA SER A 111 0.81 1.56 -4.58
C SER A 111 1.11 2.87 -5.30
N LEU A 112 2.35 3.01 -5.78
CA LEU A 112 2.79 4.16 -6.57
C LEU A 112 2.88 3.77 -8.04
N PHE A 113 2.35 4.63 -8.90
CA PHE A 113 2.38 4.47 -10.34
C PHE A 113 3.00 5.72 -10.97
N LYS A 114 3.61 5.57 -12.15
CA LYS A 114 4.10 6.68 -12.97
C LYS A 114 3.69 6.51 -14.43
N GLY A 115 3.31 7.63 -15.06
CA GLY A 115 2.98 7.70 -16.47
C GLY A 115 1.81 8.63 -16.75
N GLU A 116 1.37 8.62 -18.00
CA GLU A 116 0.28 9.48 -18.46
C GLU A 116 -1.09 9.05 -17.93
N TYR A 117 -2.12 9.82 -18.28
CA TYR A 117 -3.50 9.53 -17.93
C TYR A 117 -3.97 8.16 -18.48
N ASP A 118 -3.44 7.71 -19.61
CA ASP A 118 -3.85 6.43 -20.21
C ASP A 118 -3.37 5.21 -19.40
N VAL A 119 -4.14 4.12 -19.43
CA VAL A 119 -3.83 2.89 -18.67
C VAL A 119 -2.60 2.16 -19.22
N GLN A 120 -2.36 2.21 -20.54
CA GLN A 120 -1.26 1.48 -21.20
C GLN A 120 0.10 2.15 -20.99
N SER A 121 0.09 3.45 -20.69
CA SER A 121 1.29 4.25 -20.45
C SER A 121 1.60 4.45 -18.97
N LYS A 122 0.81 3.82 -18.07
CA LYS A 122 0.93 3.96 -16.62
C LYS A 122 1.41 2.65 -15.98
N PHE A 123 2.52 2.75 -15.26
CA PHE A 123 3.23 1.60 -14.71
C PHE A 123 3.22 1.65 -13.20
N GLN A 124 2.92 0.51 -12.57
CA GLN A 124 3.15 0.36 -11.14
C GLN A 124 4.64 0.25 -10.86
N LEU A 125 5.15 1.11 -10.00
CA LEU A 125 6.56 1.12 -9.61
C LEU A 125 6.79 0.15 -8.45
N PHE A 126 6.02 0.32 -7.39
CA PHE A 126 6.12 -0.49 -6.18
C PHE A 126 4.84 -0.39 -5.36
N ARG A 127 4.79 -1.24 -4.34
CA ARG A 127 3.78 -1.22 -3.30
C ARG A 127 4.41 -1.32 -1.93
N ALA A 128 3.94 -0.51 -0.99
CA ALA A 128 4.18 -0.67 0.44
C ALA A 128 2.92 -1.24 1.10
N GLU A 129 3.04 -2.39 1.76
CA GLU A 129 1.95 -2.97 2.55
C GLU A 129 2.36 -3.04 4.01
N TRP A 130 1.43 -2.74 4.90
CA TRP A 130 1.56 -3.00 6.32
C TRP A 130 0.37 -3.83 6.76
N ASP A 131 0.59 -4.90 7.51
CA ASP A 131 -0.48 -5.71 8.08
C ASP A 131 -0.20 -6.19 9.51
N SER A 132 -1.28 -6.53 10.21
CA SER A 132 -1.24 -7.08 11.55
C SER A 132 -1.68 -8.54 11.62
N TYR A 133 -1.51 -9.33 10.55
CA TYR A 133 -2.01 -10.71 10.52
C TYR A 133 -1.21 -11.61 11.47
N GLU A 134 -1.94 -12.33 12.33
CA GLU A 134 -1.37 -13.11 13.43
C GLU A 134 -0.45 -14.25 12.95
N SER A 135 -0.73 -14.82 11.77
CA SER A 135 0.00 -15.96 11.22
C SER A 135 1.32 -15.60 10.50
N ILE A 136 1.51 -14.31 10.18
CA ILE A 136 2.62 -13.80 9.35
C ILE A 136 3.59 -12.92 10.16
N GLN A 137 3.12 -12.40 11.30
CA GLN A 137 3.74 -11.35 12.12
C GLN A 137 5.15 -11.62 12.66
N ASN A 138 5.79 -12.75 12.38
CA ASN A 138 7.15 -13.04 12.82
C ASN A 138 8.15 -13.34 11.69
N LYS A 139 7.75 -13.26 10.41
CA LYS A 139 8.64 -13.70 9.31
C LYS A 139 9.14 -12.58 8.40
N HIS A 140 8.43 -11.46 8.24
CA HIS A 140 8.75 -10.47 7.20
C HIS A 140 8.82 -9.03 7.73
N PRO A 141 9.74 -8.18 7.21
CA PRO A 141 9.85 -6.78 7.60
C PRO A 141 8.63 -5.97 7.21
N GLN A 142 8.28 -4.98 8.04
CA GLN A 142 7.16 -4.08 7.81
C GLN A 142 7.65 -2.62 7.62
N PRO A 143 7.14 -1.86 6.63
CA PRO A 143 6.21 -2.34 5.60
C PRO A 143 6.87 -3.33 4.63
N HIS A 144 6.05 -4.22 4.09
CA HIS A 144 6.37 -5.06 2.95
C HIS A 144 6.51 -4.19 1.69
N TRP A 145 7.75 -3.94 1.28
CA TRP A 145 8.04 -3.33 -0.02
C TRP A 145 8.02 -4.41 -1.11
N GLN A 146 7.09 -4.27 -2.05
CA GLN A 146 7.01 -5.11 -3.25
C GLN A 146 7.45 -4.27 -4.43
N PHE A 147 8.53 -4.70 -5.07
CA PHE A 147 9.07 -4.11 -6.30
C PHE A 147 8.70 -5.00 -7.46
N TYR A 148 8.24 -4.40 -8.55
CA TYR A 148 7.88 -5.14 -9.74
C TYR A 148 9.02 -5.06 -10.75
N GLN A 149 9.40 -6.21 -11.31
CA GLN A 149 10.26 -6.19 -12.49
C GLN A 149 9.47 -5.55 -13.62
N LEU A 150 9.87 -4.34 -13.99
CA LEU A 150 9.12 -3.50 -14.93
C LEU A 150 8.95 -4.18 -16.30
N ASN A 151 9.90 -5.04 -16.71
CA ASN A 151 9.75 -5.89 -17.89
C ASN A 151 8.62 -6.90 -17.74
N GLU A 152 8.59 -7.65 -16.64
CA GLU A 152 7.55 -8.66 -16.41
C GLU A 152 6.16 -7.99 -16.33
N TYR A 153 6.08 -6.83 -15.66
CA TYR A 153 4.86 -6.03 -15.64
C TYR A 153 4.45 -5.58 -17.05
N GLN A 154 5.39 -5.08 -17.86
CA GLN A 154 5.15 -4.68 -19.25
C GLN A 154 4.69 -5.81 -20.14
N GLU A 155 5.32 -6.98 -20.02
CA GLU A 155 4.93 -8.18 -20.77
C GLU A 155 3.51 -8.59 -20.41
N LYS A 156 3.17 -8.63 -19.12
CA LYS A 156 1.80 -8.91 -18.66
C LYS A 156 0.81 -7.86 -19.17
N LEU A 157 1.16 -6.58 -19.12
CA LEU A 157 0.32 -5.48 -19.59
C LEU A 157 0.08 -5.58 -21.09
N SER A 158 1.14 -5.87 -21.86
CA SER A 158 1.07 -6.03 -23.30
C SER A 158 0.23 -7.24 -23.70
N LEU A 159 0.38 -8.37 -22.99
CA LEU A 159 -0.44 -9.57 -23.19
C LEU A 159 -1.92 -9.32 -22.87
N GLU A 160 -2.22 -8.59 -21.79
CA GLU A 160 -3.59 -8.21 -21.42
C GLU A 160 -4.27 -7.43 -22.56
N PHE A 161 -3.57 -6.43 -23.13
CA PHE A 161 -4.14 -5.58 -24.18
C PHE A 161 -4.07 -6.20 -25.59
N SER A 162 -3.08 -7.04 -25.89
CA SER A 162 -3.00 -7.75 -27.19
C SER A 162 -4.04 -8.87 -27.29
N ASN A 163 -4.36 -9.54 -26.19
CA ASN A 163 -5.46 -10.51 -26.14
C ASN A 163 -6.83 -9.84 -26.34
N GLN A 164 -6.95 -8.54 -26.08
CA GLN A 164 -8.15 -7.75 -26.38
C GLN A 164 -8.16 -7.19 -27.82
N ASN A 165 -6.98 -6.99 -28.42
CA ASN A 165 -6.80 -6.46 -29.77
C ASN A 165 -6.07 -7.49 -30.66
N PHE A 166 -6.81 -8.39 -31.28
CA PHE A 166 -6.32 -9.55 -32.05
C PHE A 166 -5.43 -9.23 -33.29
N LEU A 167 -4.98 -7.97 -33.53
CA LEU A 167 -4.35 -7.59 -34.80
C LEU A 167 -3.25 -6.51 -34.76
N SER A 168 -2.50 -6.31 -33.67
CA SER A 168 -1.32 -5.43 -33.74
C SER A 168 -0.07 -6.07 -33.13
N SER A 169 0.78 -6.58 -34.01
CA SER A 169 2.19 -6.86 -33.73
C SER A 169 2.90 -5.56 -33.31
N ILE A 170 3.08 -5.36 -32.02
CA ILE A 170 3.89 -4.27 -31.50
C ILE A 170 5.21 -4.88 -31.03
N SER A 171 6.26 -4.59 -31.81
CA SER A 171 7.65 -4.75 -31.42
C SER A 171 7.85 -4.08 -30.07
N VAL A 172 8.25 -4.83 -29.04
CA VAL A 172 8.64 -4.29 -27.73
C VAL A 172 10.01 -3.65 -27.90
N PRO A 173 10.16 -2.31 -27.99
CA PRO A 173 11.46 -1.70 -28.05
C PRO A 173 11.91 -1.51 -26.61
N ASN A 174 13.01 -2.18 -26.29
CA ASN A 174 14.01 -1.77 -25.31
C ASN A 174 13.78 -2.23 -23.86
N GLY A 175 14.66 -3.12 -23.42
CA GLY A 175 14.59 -3.80 -22.13
C GLY A 175 14.80 -2.89 -20.91
N PHE A 176 14.42 -3.44 -19.75
CA PHE A 176 14.52 -2.93 -18.37
C PHE A 176 15.35 -1.68 -18.12
N ASN A 177 16.62 -1.66 -18.55
CA ASN A 177 17.52 -0.54 -18.32
C ASN A 177 17.11 0.74 -19.08
N GLU A 178 16.57 0.63 -20.29
CA GLU A 178 16.10 1.79 -21.05
C GLU A 178 14.76 2.32 -20.52
N PHE A 179 13.89 1.43 -20.03
CA PHE A 179 12.69 1.81 -19.28
C PHE A 179 13.03 2.48 -17.94
N LEU A 180 13.95 1.91 -17.16
CA LEU A 180 14.43 2.49 -15.90
C LEU A 180 15.03 3.89 -16.14
N ASN A 181 15.88 4.02 -17.16
CA ASN A 181 16.56 5.28 -17.47
C ASN A 181 15.62 6.36 -18.03
N ASN A 182 14.52 5.99 -18.71
CA ASN A 182 13.57 6.97 -19.27
C ASN A 182 12.33 7.22 -18.39
N LYS A 183 12.06 6.41 -17.37
CA LYS A 183 10.83 6.53 -16.57
C LYS A 183 11.01 6.56 -15.06
N PHE A 184 11.94 5.85 -14.41
CA PHE A 184 12.11 6.00 -12.94
C PHE A 184 13.44 5.42 -12.48
N ASP A 185 14.30 6.27 -11.91
CA ASP A 185 15.63 5.85 -11.46
C ASP A 185 15.60 5.29 -10.04
N PHE A 186 15.32 3.99 -9.92
CA PHE A 186 15.37 3.26 -8.65
C PHE A 186 16.75 3.32 -7.96
N LYS A 187 17.84 3.67 -8.67
CA LYS A 187 19.16 3.81 -8.05
C LYS A 187 19.27 5.08 -7.20
N LYS A 188 18.46 6.09 -7.50
CA LYS A 188 18.42 7.35 -6.77
C LYS A 188 17.30 7.42 -5.73
N PHE A 189 16.32 6.53 -5.82
CA PHE A 189 15.23 6.44 -4.84
C PHE A 189 15.67 5.65 -3.61
N HIS A 190 15.53 6.25 -2.43
CA HIS A 190 15.87 5.60 -1.16
C HIS A 190 14.60 5.29 -0.37
N PHE A 191 14.42 4.02 0.01
CA PHE A 191 13.30 3.58 0.82
C PHE A 191 13.64 3.68 2.30
N ALA A 192 12.83 4.39 3.08
CA ALA A 192 12.95 4.39 4.52
C ALA A 192 12.63 2.99 5.07
N MET A 193 13.65 2.31 5.58
CA MET A 193 13.55 1.01 6.22
C MET A 193 14.08 1.13 7.63
N ASN A 194 13.25 0.87 8.63
CA ASN A 194 13.72 0.77 10.01
C ASN A 194 12.92 -0.30 10.74
N GLY A 195 13.59 -1.31 11.27
CA GLY A 195 13.00 -2.20 12.27
C GLY A 195 12.78 -1.47 13.58
N ASN A 196 12.15 -2.10 14.56
CA ASN A 196 12.00 -1.55 15.90
C ASN A 196 13.21 -1.86 16.81
N TRP A 197 14.39 -2.06 16.21
CA TRP A 197 15.63 -2.43 16.90
C TRP A 197 16.11 -1.38 17.91
N THR A 198 15.77 -0.11 17.72
CA THR A 198 16.09 0.95 18.70
C THR A 198 15.39 0.77 20.05
N ASN A 199 14.35 -0.07 20.11
CA ASN A 199 13.65 -0.48 21.32
C ASN A 199 13.95 -1.95 21.68
N ASP A 200 15.04 -2.53 21.16
CA ASP A 200 15.40 -3.95 21.29
C ASP A 200 14.30 -4.91 20.82
N GLU A 201 13.47 -4.46 19.86
CA GLU A 201 12.40 -5.26 19.27
C GLU A 201 12.80 -5.80 17.87
N SER A 202 11.83 -6.34 17.13
CA SER A 202 12.06 -7.01 15.85
C SER A 202 12.15 -6.04 14.67
N HIS A 203 12.24 -6.58 13.46
CA HIS A 203 12.15 -5.88 12.18
C HIS A 203 10.72 -5.35 11.86
N ILE A 204 9.81 -5.33 12.84
CA ILE A 204 8.40 -4.99 12.68
C ILE A 204 8.01 -3.85 13.61
N HIS A 205 7.33 -2.85 13.07
CA HIS A 205 6.66 -1.80 13.84
C HIS A 205 5.15 -2.05 13.87
N ASN A 206 4.60 -2.32 15.06
CA ASN A 206 3.17 -2.54 15.20
C ASN A 206 2.37 -1.23 15.11
N LEU A 207 1.39 -1.14 14.20
CA LEU A 207 0.39 -0.06 14.13
C LEU A 207 -0.84 -0.38 15.00
N ASN A 208 -0.60 -0.71 16.27
CA ASN A 208 -1.61 -1.17 17.23
C ASN A 208 -2.40 -0.03 17.92
N SER A 209 -2.31 1.21 17.43
CA SER A 209 -3.03 2.35 18.00
C SER A 209 -3.37 3.40 16.94
N GLU A 210 -4.42 4.17 17.20
CA GLU A 210 -4.83 5.29 16.35
C GLU A 210 -3.67 6.25 16.08
N GLN A 211 -2.93 6.63 17.13
CA GLN A 211 -1.82 7.57 17.04
C GLN A 211 -0.71 7.07 16.10
N LYS A 212 -0.41 5.77 16.12
CA LYS A 212 0.60 5.20 15.22
C LYS A 212 0.12 5.22 13.77
N ILE A 213 -1.12 4.84 13.51
CA ILE A 213 -1.71 4.83 12.15
C ILE A 213 -1.73 6.24 11.55
N ILE A 214 -2.23 7.24 12.30
CA ILE A 214 -2.33 8.63 11.82
C ILE A 214 -0.96 9.31 11.63
N LYS A 215 0.11 8.76 12.22
CA LYS A 215 1.49 9.22 11.97
C LYS A 215 2.14 8.47 10.82
N TRP A 216 1.87 7.17 10.71
CA TRP A 216 2.51 6.29 9.74
C TRP A 216 2.18 6.66 8.30
N LEU A 217 0.89 6.80 7.96
CA LEU A 217 0.50 7.06 6.56
C LEU A 217 0.94 8.45 6.06
N PRO A 218 0.69 9.57 6.77
CA PRO A 218 1.23 10.87 6.37
C PRO A 218 2.76 10.90 6.34
N GLY A 219 3.43 10.23 7.29
CA GLY A 219 4.88 10.11 7.30
C GLY A 219 5.42 9.40 6.06
N LEU A 220 4.77 8.29 5.65
CA LEU A 220 5.09 7.57 4.43
C LEU A 220 4.87 8.47 3.19
N LEU A 221 3.73 9.14 3.08
CA LEU A 221 3.45 10.06 1.97
C LEU A 221 4.49 11.20 1.89
N SER A 222 4.86 11.77 3.04
CA SER A 222 5.88 12.82 3.11
C SER A 222 7.24 12.32 2.64
N HIS A 223 7.65 11.13 3.07
CA HIS A 223 8.91 10.51 2.64
C HIS A 223 8.90 10.24 1.14
N LEU A 224 7.85 9.59 0.62
CA LEU A 224 7.72 9.27 -0.80
C LEU A 224 7.73 10.53 -1.65
N LYS A 225 7.06 11.61 -1.22
CA LYS A 225 7.03 12.89 -1.92
C LYS A 225 8.43 13.49 -2.01
N ALA A 226 9.16 13.54 -0.90
CA ALA A 226 10.53 14.06 -0.88
C ALA A 226 11.48 13.25 -1.80
N GLN A 227 11.31 11.93 -1.86
CA GLN A 227 12.10 11.08 -2.76
C GLN A 227 11.74 11.31 -4.24
N VAL A 228 10.45 11.44 -4.56
CA VAL A 228 10.01 11.78 -5.93
C VAL A 228 10.51 13.16 -6.33
N GLU A 229 10.39 14.17 -5.46
CA GLU A 229 10.91 15.52 -5.72
C GLU A 229 12.43 15.54 -5.94
N TYR A 230 13.19 14.64 -5.29
CA TYR A 230 14.63 14.49 -5.54
C TYR A 230 14.94 13.85 -6.90
N LEU A 231 14.06 12.97 -7.41
CA LEU A 231 14.24 12.35 -8.73
C LEU A 231 13.91 13.29 -9.89
N GLU A 232 12.99 14.24 -9.69
CA GLU A 232 12.51 15.17 -10.72
C GLU A 232 13.31 16.50 -10.75
N GLN A 233 14.37 16.61 -9.94
CA GLN A 233 15.35 17.72 -9.96
C GLN A 233 16.47 17.44 -10.97
#